data_AF-A0ABD3PCP4-F1
#
_entry.id   AF-A0ABD3PCP4-F1
#
_cell.length_a   1.000
_cell.length_b   1.000
_cell.length_c   1.000
_cell.angle_alpha   90.00
_cell.angle_beta   90.00
_cell.angle_gamma   90.00
#
_symmetry.space_group_name_H-M   'P 1'
#
loop_
_entity.id
_entity.type
_entity.pdbx_description
1 polymer ?
#
loop_
_entity_poly.entity_id
_entity_poly.type
_entity_poly.pdbx_seq_one_letter_code
_entity_poly.pdbx_strand_id
1 'polypeptide(L)'
;MRLASTSSTNDSYVSRPQWHSFNVPSDFQTLWRQGSYAENIRINWRINRKIKTLLSEYCTARRCDRKLAHRKKYPNTGVVAFKWKPYETLFEEEKALQGLELLGRLKEVQIKVVRSKRNLLDVMISRWYRWKDKNCQKEDKKCIQSQLKAGTGITLPTKHLLKELKHLHEMEERTDRILREYKVPTIHVSFERLFSIDEDTTEWKRIFDYLGVGPRHLTRKNIEDAGHAATSIPLHNLTLGNYHEVRSVLIGSEFEHLLH
;
A
#
# COMPACT_ATOMS: atom_id res chain seq x y z
N MET A 1 44.39 33.75 4.32
CA MET A 1 43.68 32.55 3.80
C MET A 1 42.42 32.37 4.64
N ARG A 2 41.25 32.74 4.11
CA ARG A 2 39.95 32.63 4.81
C ARG A 2 39.31 31.29 4.47
N LEU A 3 38.99 30.50 5.49
CA LEU A 3 38.14 29.31 5.37
C LEU A 3 36.69 29.78 5.45
N ALA A 4 35.93 29.56 4.39
CA ALA A 4 34.48 29.70 4.37
C ALA A 4 33.87 28.30 4.47
N SER A 5 33.13 28.05 5.56
CA SER A 5 32.25 26.89 5.69
C SER A 5 30.98 27.17 4.90
N THR A 6 30.65 26.33 3.92
CA THR A 6 29.32 26.32 3.30
C THR A 6 28.46 25.26 3.99
N SER A 7 27.45 25.76 4.71
CA SER A 7 26.31 25.00 5.21
C SER A 7 25.43 24.57 4.02
N SER A 8 25.25 23.27 3.80
CA SER A 8 24.24 22.78 2.85
C SER A 8 22.86 22.82 3.49
N THR A 9 22.02 23.73 3.02
CA THR A 9 20.58 23.75 3.32
C THR A 9 19.89 22.58 2.63
N ASN A 10 19.20 21.74 3.40
CA ASN A 10 18.31 20.69 2.89
C ASN A 10 17.07 21.34 2.25
N ASP A 11 17.00 21.31 0.92
CA ASP A 11 15.79 21.66 0.18
C ASP A 11 14.75 20.56 0.32
N SER A 12 13.71 20.83 1.11
CA SER A 12 12.52 20.00 1.22
C SER A 12 11.65 20.15 -0.04
N TYR A 13 11.73 19.18 -0.94
CA TYR A 13 10.82 19.07 -2.08
C TYR A 13 9.40 18.71 -1.61
N VAL A 14 8.48 19.67 -1.75
CA VAL A 14 7.03 19.46 -1.59
C VAL A 14 6.45 19.09 -2.96
N SER A 15 5.97 17.86 -3.12
CA SER A 15 5.35 17.36 -4.36
C SER A 15 3.83 17.27 -4.24
N ARG A 16 3.12 17.72 -5.28
CA ARG A 16 1.65 17.71 -5.37
C ARG A 16 1.10 16.32 -5.78
N PRO A 17 -0.09 15.90 -5.31
CA PRO A 17 -0.67 14.61 -5.66
C PRO A 17 -1.29 14.61 -7.07
N GLN A 18 -0.94 13.60 -7.89
CA GLN A 18 -1.56 13.29 -9.17
C GLN A 18 -2.52 12.08 -9.06
N TRP A 19 -3.64 12.14 -9.80
CA TRP A 19 -4.68 11.10 -9.86
C TRP A 19 -4.89 10.66 -11.32
N HIS A 20 -5.09 9.37 -11.57
CA HIS A 20 -5.33 8.82 -12.91
C HIS A 20 -6.62 7.97 -12.96
N SER A 21 -7.30 7.97 -14.12
CA SER A 21 -8.53 7.22 -14.42
C SER A 21 -8.43 6.52 -15.77
N PHE A 22 -8.95 5.29 -15.90
CA PHE A 22 -9.06 4.59 -17.20
C PHE A 22 -10.37 3.78 -17.30
N ASN A 23 -10.82 3.52 -18.52
CA ASN A 23 -12.06 2.80 -18.85
C ASN A 23 -11.82 1.29 -18.93
N VAL A 24 -12.75 0.50 -18.37
CA VAL A 24 -12.84 -0.97 -18.51
C VAL A 24 -14.31 -1.30 -18.84
N PRO A 25 -14.60 -2.27 -19.73
CA PRO A 25 -15.96 -2.63 -20.17
C PRO A 25 -16.97 -2.89 -19.04
N SER A 26 -18.25 -2.70 -19.36
CA SER A 26 -19.40 -2.53 -18.45
C SER A 26 -19.61 -3.61 -17.40
N ASP A 27 -19.03 -4.79 -17.60
CA ASP A 27 -19.37 -5.99 -16.83
C ASP A 27 -18.36 -6.29 -15.71
N PHE A 28 -17.25 -5.56 -15.63
CA PHE A 28 -16.25 -5.70 -14.57
C PHE A 28 -15.64 -4.34 -14.21
N GLN A 29 -16.20 -3.69 -13.19
CA GLN A 29 -15.66 -2.44 -12.66
C GLN A 29 -15.61 -2.45 -11.13
N THR A 30 -14.51 -2.97 -10.58
CA THR A 30 -13.95 -2.46 -9.33
C THR A 30 -12.48 -2.89 -9.20
N LEU A 31 -11.61 -1.93 -8.84
CA LEU A 31 -10.49 -2.03 -7.87
C LEU A 31 -9.10 -1.55 -8.33
N TRP A 32 -8.58 -0.63 -7.52
CA TRP A 32 -7.18 -0.25 -7.24
C TRP A 32 -6.22 0.01 -8.43
N ARG A 33 -5.81 1.27 -8.63
CA ARG A 33 -4.49 1.58 -9.22
C ARG A 33 -3.50 2.01 -8.12
N GLN A 34 -2.27 1.50 -8.21
CA GLN A 34 -1.17 1.97 -7.35
C GLN A 34 -0.62 3.29 -7.90
N GLY A 35 -0.62 4.33 -7.07
CA GLY A 35 0.20 5.52 -7.26
C GLY A 35 0.94 5.80 -5.95
N SER A 36 2.27 5.79 -5.98
CA SER A 36 3.09 6.18 -4.84
C SER A 36 3.56 7.61 -5.00
N TYR A 37 3.05 8.55 -4.20
CA TYR A 37 3.81 9.74 -3.81
C TYR A 37 3.38 10.17 -2.41
N ALA A 38 4.38 10.49 -1.59
CA ALA A 38 4.23 10.88 -0.21
C ALA A 38 3.71 12.32 -0.12
N GLU A 39 2.72 12.54 0.75
CA GLU A 39 2.40 13.87 1.27
C GLU A 39 1.92 13.69 2.72
N ASN A 40 2.53 14.47 3.63
CA ASN A 40 2.15 14.51 5.05
C ASN A 40 0.70 15.00 5.16
N ILE A 41 -0.14 14.19 5.79
CA ILE A 41 -1.55 14.52 6.01
C ILE A 41 -1.63 15.46 7.23
N ARG A 42 -1.64 16.78 7.01
CA ARG A 42 -2.16 17.72 8.02
C ARG A 42 -3.66 17.63 8.04
N ILE A 43 -4.20 17.15 9.15
CA ILE A 43 -5.63 17.03 9.37
C ILE A 43 -6.03 17.90 10.60
N ASN A 44 -7.11 18.68 10.49
CA ASN A 44 -7.69 19.48 11.57
C ASN A 44 -9.19 19.13 11.64
N TRP A 45 -9.70 18.70 12.81
CA TRP A 45 -11.11 18.29 12.98
C TRP A 45 -11.68 18.74 14.32
N ARG A 46 -12.97 19.11 14.31
CA ARG A 46 -13.87 19.24 15.46
C ARG A 46 -15.24 18.64 15.05
N ILE A 47 -15.92 17.95 15.97
CA ILE A 47 -16.95 16.93 15.69
C ILE A 47 -18.39 17.33 16.15
N ASN A 48 -19.36 16.86 15.33
CA ASN A 48 -20.83 16.66 15.48
C ASN A 48 -21.79 17.83 15.14
N ARG A 49 -22.90 17.64 14.38
CA ARG A 49 -23.87 16.52 14.31
C ARG A 49 -24.33 16.16 12.87
N LYS A 50 -24.48 14.85 12.62
CA LYS A 50 -25.15 14.15 11.48
C LYS A 50 -24.34 14.01 10.17
N ILE A 51 -23.81 12.80 10.00
CA ILE A 51 -22.78 12.34 9.04
C ILE A 51 -23.05 12.62 7.55
N LYS A 52 -24.29 12.95 7.15
CA LYS A 52 -24.62 13.39 5.79
C LYS A 52 -24.03 14.77 5.44
N THR A 53 -23.96 15.68 6.41
CA THR A 53 -23.33 17.00 6.24
C THR A 53 -21.80 16.90 6.34
N LEU A 54 -21.27 15.90 7.06
CA LEU A 54 -19.84 15.72 7.30
C LEU A 54 -19.05 15.22 6.07
N LEU A 55 -19.64 14.43 5.17
CA LEU A 55 -18.94 14.08 3.93
C LEU A 55 -18.98 15.21 2.89
N SER A 56 -20.01 16.09 2.92
CA SER A 56 -20.10 17.22 1.98
C SER A 56 -19.23 18.41 2.39
N GLU A 57 -19.01 18.65 3.69
CA GLU A 57 -18.24 19.83 4.16
C GLU A 57 -16.74 19.58 4.39
N TYR A 58 -16.31 18.33 4.62
CA TYR A 58 -14.93 18.07 5.08
C TYR A 58 -14.04 17.29 4.10
N CYS A 59 -14.61 16.79 3.03
CA CYS A 59 -13.89 16.87 1.78
C CYS A 59 -13.86 18.35 1.41
N THR A 60 -12.69 18.98 1.24
CA THR A 60 -12.65 20.20 0.43
C THR A 60 -13.47 19.93 -0.82
N ALA A 61 -14.50 20.75 -1.11
CA ALA A 61 -15.57 20.44 -2.08
C ALA A 61 -15.08 19.66 -3.31
N ARG A 62 -13.93 20.08 -3.86
CA ARG A 62 -13.22 19.42 -4.98
C ARG A 62 -12.87 17.92 -4.82
N ARG A 63 -12.64 17.37 -3.61
CA ARG A 63 -12.23 15.96 -3.38
C ARG A 63 -13.42 15.01 -3.25
N CYS A 64 -14.54 15.43 -2.65
CA CYS A 64 -15.75 14.60 -2.63
C CYS A 64 -16.58 14.74 -3.90
N ASP A 65 -16.54 15.90 -4.56
CA ASP A 65 -17.15 16.07 -5.88
C ASP A 65 -16.56 15.09 -6.89
N ARG A 66 -15.24 14.83 -6.84
CA ARG A 66 -14.62 13.79 -7.66
C ARG A 66 -15.12 12.39 -7.32
N LYS A 67 -15.37 12.07 -6.04
CA LYS A 67 -15.88 10.75 -5.63
C LYS A 67 -17.34 10.55 -6.03
N LEU A 68 -18.18 11.58 -5.88
CA LEU A 68 -19.56 11.60 -6.36
C LEU A 68 -19.62 11.55 -7.89
N ALA A 69 -18.77 12.29 -8.59
CA ALA A 69 -18.62 12.21 -10.04
C ALA A 69 -18.11 10.82 -10.49
N HIS A 70 -17.21 10.19 -9.72
CA HIS A 70 -16.76 8.82 -9.99
C HIS A 70 -17.89 7.80 -9.82
N ARG A 71 -18.73 7.95 -8.79
CA ARG A 71 -19.95 7.13 -8.64
C ARG A 71 -20.95 7.34 -9.78
N LYS A 72 -21.12 8.57 -10.25
CA LYS A 72 -21.94 8.85 -11.44
C LYS A 72 -21.35 8.21 -12.70
N LYS A 73 -20.02 8.20 -12.83
CA LYS A 73 -19.31 7.60 -13.96
C LYS A 73 -19.34 6.06 -13.92
N TYR A 74 -19.38 5.48 -12.73
CA TYR A 74 -19.32 4.04 -12.50
C TYR A 74 -20.39 3.63 -11.48
N PRO A 75 -21.69 3.67 -11.87
CA PRO A 75 -22.82 3.46 -10.97
C PRO A 75 -22.82 2.09 -10.28
N ASN A 76 -22.11 1.11 -10.87
CA ASN A 76 -21.97 -0.25 -10.35
C ASN A 76 -20.75 -0.43 -9.42
N THR A 77 -20.05 0.66 -9.06
CA THR A 77 -18.87 0.56 -8.17
C THR A 77 -19.31 0.23 -6.74
N GLY A 78 -19.11 -1.02 -6.32
CA GLY A 78 -19.51 -1.52 -5.00
C GLY A 78 -18.66 -1.02 -3.83
N VAL A 79 -17.44 -0.51 -4.07
CA VAL A 79 -16.50 -0.10 -3.02
C VAL A 79 -15.88 1.26 -3.33
N VAL A 80 -15.90 2.17 -2.36
CA VAL A 80 -15.09 3.40 -2.37
C VAL A 80 -14.03 3.27 -1.29
N ALA A 81 -12.76 3.27 -1.67
CA ALA A 81 -11.65 3.07 -0.76
C ALA A 81 -10.54 4.09 -0.98
N PHE A 82 -9.64 4.19 0.00
CA PHE A 82 -8.39 4.93 -0.10
C PHE A 82 -7.26 4.06 0.43
N LYS A 83 -6.05 4.28 -0.09
CA LYS A 83 -4.84 3.57 0.32
C LYS A 83 -3.96 4.53 1.12
N TRP A 84 -3.39 4.05 2.21
CA TRP A 84 -2.32 4.73 2.93
C TRP A 84 -1.20 3.74 3.25
N LYS A 85 -0.05 4.26 3.66
CA LYS A 85 1.09 3.48 4.16
C LYS A 85 1.30 3.86 5.63
N PRO A 86 1.41 2.89 6.55
CA PRO A 86 1.59 3.19 7.97
C PRO A 86 3.06 3.56 8.24
N TYR A 87 3.41 4.81 7.95
CA TYR A 87 4.70 5.35 8.37
C TYR A 87 4.71 5.57 9.89
N GLU A 88 5.90 5.53 10.50
CA GLU A 88 6.04 5.64 11.96
C GLU A 88 5.35 6.86 12.55
N THR A 89 5.54 8.00 11.87
CA THR A 89 5.02 9.29 12.28
C THR A 89 3.50 9.40 12.17
N LEU A 90 2.85 8.54 11.39
CA LEU A 90 1.40 8.63 11.16
C LEU A 90 0.62 8.47 12.48
N PHE A 91 1.08 7.61 13.37
CA PHE A 91 0.41 7.31 14.65
C PHE A 91 1.05 8.01 15.85
N GLU A 92 1.97 8.94 15.60
CA GLU A 92 2.46 9.87 16.63
C GLU A 92 1.53 11.07 16.77
N GLU A 93 0.76 11.37 15.72
CA GLU A 93 -0.25 12.42 15.77
C GLU A 93 -1.51 11.95 16.51
N GLU A 94 -1.84 12.60 17.62
CA GLU A 94 -3.05 12.33 18.42
C GLU A 94 -4.32 12.30 17.56
N LYS A 95 -4.39 13.16 16.54
CA LYS A 95 -5.53 13.24 15.61
C LYS A 95 -5.71 11.97 14.78
N ALA A 96 -4.63 11.30 14.40
CA ALA A 96 -4.72 10.03 13.69
C ALA A 96 -5.31 8.95 14.60
N LEU A 97 -4.89 8.93 15.87
CA LEU A 97 -5.40 8.00 16.88
C LEU A 97 -6.90 8.24 17.18
N GLN A 98 -7.31 9.50 17.37
CA GLN A 98 -8.72 9.88 17.53
C GLN A 98 -9.56 9.48 16.30
N GLY A 99 -8.99 9.59 15.11
CA GLY A 99 -9.62 9.12 13.88
C GLY A 99 -9.89 7.62 13.92
N LEU A 100 -8.91 6.80 14.30
CA LEU A 100 -9.07 5.35 14.44
C LEU A 100 -10.06 4.98 15.55
N GLU A 101 -10.02 5.67 16.69
CA GLU A 101 -10.98 5.48 17.78
C GLU A 101 -12.42 5.73 17.31
N LEU A 102 -12.64 6.79 16.53
CA LEU A 102 -13.93 7.06 15.92
C LEU A 102 -14.35 5.92 15.00
N LEU A 103 -13.46 5.44 14.13
CA LEU A 103 -13.76 4.33 13.22
C LEU A 103 -14.23 3.07 13.97
N GLY A 104 -13.59 2.73 15.08
CA GLY A 104 -13.97 1.59 15.91
C GLY A 104 -15.32 1.73 16.61
N ARG A 105 -15.83 2.96 16.77
CA ARG A 105 -17.13 3.25 17.41
C ARG A 105 -18.30 3.31 16.44
N LEU A 106 -18.06 3.40 15.13
CA LEU A 106 -19.12 3.49 14.12
C LEU A 106 -19.87 2.14 13.97
N LYS A 107 -21.14 2.09 14.41
CA LYS A 107 -22.00 0.90 14.29
C LYS A 107 -22.80 0.86 12.98
N GLU A 108 -23.33 2.00 12.54
CA GLU A 108 -24.25 2.07 11.40
C GLU A 108 -23.54 2.14 10.05
N VAL A 109 -22.41 2.85 9.98
CA VAL A 109 -21.59 2.97 8.77
C VAL A 109 -20.20 2.43 9.10
N GLN A 110 -20.05 1.11 8.98
CA GLN A 110 -18.79 0.46 9.33
C GLN A 110 -17.74 0.71 8.23
N ILE A 111 -16.75 1.52 8.55
CA ILE A 111 -15.54 1.64 7.73
C ILE A 111 -14.65 0.44 8.07
N LYS A 112 -14.39 -0.39 7.06
CA LYS A 112 -13.57 -1.60 7.17
C LYS A 112 -12.18 -1.34 6.63
N VAL A 113 -11.16 -1.91 7.28
CA VAL A 113 -9.76 -1.86 6.87
C VAL A 113 -9.37 -3.21 6.26
N VAL A 114 -8.77 -3.18 5.08
CA VAL A 114 -8.10 -4.33 4.48
C VAL A 114 -6.60 -4.08 4.57
N ARG A 115 -5.92 -4.86 5.41
CA ARG A 115 -4.49 -4.74 5.62
C ARG A 115 -3.73 -5.79 4.83
N SER A 116 -3.07 -5.34 3.77
CA SER A 116 -2.13 -6.17 3.01
C SER A 116 -0.75 -6.15 3.69
N LYS A 117 -0.29 -7.31 4.14
CA LYS A 117 1.08 -7.52 4.65
C LYS A 117 1.93 -8.11 3.53
N ARG A 118 3.17 -7.65 3.43
CA ARG A 118 4.17 -8.14 2.47
C ARG A 118 5.35 -8.70 3.25
N ASN A 119 6.06 -9.65 2.68
CA ASN A 119 7.33 -10.12 3.18
C ASN A 119 8.29 -8.94 3.42
N LEU A 120 8.94 -8.91 4.59
CA LEU A 120 9.75 -7.76 5.01
C LEU A 120 11.06 -7.63 4.22
N LEU A 121 11.64 -8.74 3.77
CA LEU A 121 12.81 -8.72 2.90
C LEU A 121 12.45 -8.12 1.54
N ASP A 122 11.29 -8.46 1.01
CA ASP A 122 10.70 -7.86 -0.18
C ASP A 122 10.48 -6.34 -0.05
N VAL A 123 10.01 -5.89 1.12
CA VAL A 123 9.88 -4.46 1.45
C VAL A 123 11.26 -3.80 1.46
N MET A 124 12.27 -4.43 2.05
CA MET A 124 13.65 -3.94 2.06
C MET A 124 14.22 -3.82 0.65
N ILE A 125 14.10 -4.87 -0.17
CA ILE A 125 14.49 -4.87 -1.58
C ILE A 125 13.83 -3.70 -2.31
N SER A 126 12.51 -3.54 -2.15
CA SER A 126 11.75 -2.48 -2.81
C SER A 126 12.12 -1.06 -2.34
N ARG A 127 12.54 -0.89 -1.08
CA ARG A 127 13.04 0.40 -0.55
C ARG A 127 14.43 0.72 -1.08
N TRP A 128 15.29 -0.29 -1.16
CA TRP A 128 16.65 -0.16 -1.67
C TRP A 128 16.66 0.16 -3.17
N TYR A 129 15.78 -0.50 -3.90
CA TYR A 129 15.54 -0.27 -5.32
C TYR A 129 14.74 1.02 -5.56
N ARG A 130 15.44 2.16 -5.65
CA ARG A 130 14.85 3.46 -5.98
C ARG A 130 14.82 3.71 -7.50
N TRP A 131 13.93 3.04 -8.23
CA TRP A 131 13.62 3.44 -9.61
C TRP A 131 12.67 4.64 -9.65
N LYS A 132 12.97 5.61 -10.53
CA LYS A 132 12.25 6.89 -10.63
C LYS A 132 10.86 6.76 -11.26
N ASP A 133 10.60 5.70 -12.04
CA ASP A 133 9.30 5.47 -12.71
C ASP A 133 8.69 4.12 -12.36
N LYS A 134 7.88 4.09 -11.29
CA LYS A 134 7.35 2.84 -10.69
C LYS A 134 6.12 2.26 -11.37
N ASN A 135 5.49 2.97 -12.31
CA ASN A 135 4.20 2.58 -12.86
C ASN A 135 4.31 2.25 -14.36
N CYS A 136 4.43 0.96 -14.69
CA CYS A 136 4.21 0.49 -16.05
C CYS A 136 2.71 0.31 -16.32
N GLN A 137 2.26 0.60 -17.55
CA GLN A 137 0.96 0.09 -18.02
C GLN A 137 1.11 -1.40 -18.33
N LYS A 138 0.02 -2.17 -18.24
CA LYS A 138 0.02 -3.64 -18.44
C LYS A 138 0.56 -4.05 -19.83
N GLU A 139 0.40 -3.17 -20.81
CA GLU A 139 0.72 -3.38 -22.22
C GLU A 139 2.10 -2.81 -22.58
N ASP A 140 2.74 -2.06 -21.67
CA ASP A 140 4.05 -1.47 -21.89
C ASP A 140 5.16 -2.49 -21.59
N LYS A 141 5.36 -3.41 -22.53
CA LYS A 141 6.37 -4.47 -22.45
C LYS A 141 7.78 -3.93 -22.21
N LYS A 142 8.12 -2.75 -22.76
CA LYS A 142 9.45 -2.14 -22.60
C LYS A 142 9.64 -1.64 -21.18
N CYS A 143 8.64 -0.96 -20.61
CA CYS A 143 8.67 -0.55 -19.21
C CYS A 143 8.78 -1.77 -18.29
N ILE A 144 7.96 -2.80 -18.51
CA ILE A 144 7.97 -4.03 -17.70
C ILE A 144 9.36 -4.69 -17.76
N GLN A 145 9.92 -4.88 -18.96
CA GLN A 145 11.24 -5.49 -19.12
C GLN A 145 12.35 -4.65 -18.46
N SER A 146 12.28 -3.32 -18.57
CA SER A 146 13.20 -2.41 -17.90
C SER A 146 13.11 -2.55 -16.38
N GLN A 147 11.89 -2.58 -15.83
CA GLN A 147 11.68 -2.78 -14.39
C GLN A 147 12.17 -4.14 -13.90
N LEU A 148 11.94 -5.23 -14.66
CA LEU A 148 12.46 -6.55 -14.32
C LEU A 148 13.99 -6.57 -14.32
N LYS A 149 14.62 -6.02 -15.37
CA LYS A 149 16.08 -5.95 -15.46
C LYS A 149 16.67 -5.18 -14.29
N ALA A 150 16.09 -4.03 -13.97
CA ALA A 150 16.60 -3.20 -12.90
C ALA A 150 16.24 -3.77 -11.50
N GLY A 151 15.20 -4.58 -11.39
CA GLY A 151 14.86 -5.37 -10.21
C GLY A 151 15.72 -6.63 -10.00
N THR A 152 16.67 -6.93 -10.90
CA THR A 152 17.54 -8.12 -10.83
C THR A 152 18.94 -7.73 -10.34
N GLY A 153 19.62 -8.62 -9.61
CA GLY A 153 21.00 -8.40 -9.19
C GLY A 153 21.18 -7.29 -8.15
N ILE A 154 20.14 -6.99 -7.38
CA ILE A 154 20.18 -5.96 -6.33
C ILE A 154 21.13 -6.42 -5.22
N THR A 155 22.09 -5.58 -4.85
CA THR A 155 22.97 -5.84 -3.71
C THR A 155 22.41 -5.15 -2.46
N LEU A 156 21.99 -5.93 -1.46
CA LEU A 156 21.54 -5.40 -0.18
C LEU A 156 22.69 -5.34 0.84
N PRO A 157 22.87 -4.24 1.58
CA PRO A 157 23.84 -4.21 2.68
C PRO A 157 23.42 -5.16 3.80
N THR A 158 24.32 -6.06 4.18
CA THR A 158 24.07 -7.09 5.19
C THR A 158 24.36 -6.63 6.62
N LYS A 159 25.29 -5.68 6.80
CA LYS A 159 25.76 -5.20 8.11
C LYS A 159 24.64 -4.78 9.08
N HIS A 160 23.57 -4.19 8.56
CA HIS A 160 22.44 -3.71 9.37
C HIS A 160 21.12 -4.40 9.01
N LEU A 161 21.15 -5.45 8.19
CA LEU A 161 19.95 -6.07 7.63
C LEU A 161 18.98 -6.54 8.72
N LEU A 162 19.46 -7.27 9.73
CA LEU A 162 18.62 -7.75 10.83
C LEU A 162 18.00 -6.61 11.64
N LYS A 163 18.76 -5.53 11.86
CA LYS A 163 18.26 -4.34 12.58
C LYS A 163 17.13 -3.67 11.80
N GLU A 164 17.30 -3.49 10.49
CA GLU A 164 16.29 -2.90 9.61
C GLU A 164 15.04 -3.78 9.49
N LEU A 165 15.21 -5.10 9.37
CA LEU A 165 14.09 -6.05 9.34
C LEU A 165 13.31 -6.03 10.66
N LYS A 166 14.01 -5.99 11.80
CA LYS A 166 13.38 -5.86 13.11
C LYS A 166 12.59 -4.57 13.24
N HIS A 167 13.17 -3.45 12.82
CA HIS A 167 12.46 -2.17 12.80
C HIS A 167 11.19 -2.23 11.94
N LEU A 168 11.27 -2.79 10.72
CA LEU A 168 10.08 -2.99 9.87
C LEU A 168 9.02 -3.88 10.52
N HIS A 169 9.44 -4.96 11.18
CA HIS A 169 8.56 -5.86 11.91
C HIS A 169 7.83 -5.13 13.05
N GLU A 170 8.58 -4.38 13.86
CA GLU A 170 8.04 -3.57 14.96
C GLU A 170 7.04 -2.52 14.47
N MET A 171 7.29 -1.89 13.31
CA MET A 171 6.34 -0.97 12.67
C MET A 171 5.04 -1.67 12.26
N GLU A 172 5.13 -2.85 11.65
CA GLU A 172 3.97 -3.64 11.25
C GLU A 172 3.13 -4.04 12.48
N GLU A 173 3.78 -4.60 13.50
CA GLU A 173 3.15 -5.02 14.74
C GLU A 173 2.56 -3.86 15.55
N ARG A 174 3.23 -2.70 15.57
CA ARG A 174 2.69 -1.48 16.20
C ARG A 174 1.37 -1.08 15.54
N THR A 175 1.32 -1.08 14.22
CA THR A 175 0.09 -0.73 13.51
C THR A 175 -1.01 -1.76 13.78
N ASP A 176 -0.68 -3.07 13.84
CA ASP A 176 -1.65 -4.13 14.13
C ASP A 176 -2.21 -4.00 15.55
N ARG A 177 -1.34 -3.68 16.53
CA ARG A 177 -1.73 -3.37 17.90
C ARG A 177 -2.69 -2.20 17.97
N ILE A 178 -2.38 -1.09 17.30
CA ILE A 178 -3.22 0.13 17.28
C ILE A 178 -4.60 -0.18 16.68
N LEU A 179 -4.67 -0.88 15.54
CA LEU A 179 -5.96 -1.24 14.94
C LEU A 179 -6.81 -2.12 15.88
N ARG A 180 -6.18 -3.06 16.60
CA ARG A 180 -6.86 -3.90 17.61
C ARG A 180 -7.33 -3.08 18.82
N GLU A 181 -6.46 -2.23 19.36
CA GLU A 181 -6.73 -1.39 20.53
C GLU A 181 -7.94 -0.48 20.30
N TYR A 182 -8.00 0.17 19.14
CA TYR A 182 -9.14 1.00 18.74
C TYR A 182 -10.30 0.22 18.14
N LYS A 183 -10.26 -1.13 18.16
CA LYS A 183 -11.33 -2.01 17.66
C LYS A 183 -11.76 -1.68 16.23
N VAL A 184 -10.79 -1.30 15.39
CA VAL A 184 -11.05 -0.98 13.99
C VAL A 184 -11.30 -2.29 13.23
N PRO A 185 -12.47 -2.46 12.57
CA PRO A 185 -12.76 -3.66 11.80
C PRO A 185 -11.68 -3.87 10.74
N THR A 186 -10.88 -4.94 10.88
CA THR A 186 -9.73 -5.20 10.02
C THR A 186 -9.69 -6.65 9.55
N ILE A 187 -9.34 -6.88 8.28
CA ILE A 187 -8.88 -8.18 7.78
C ILE A 187 -7.41 -8.08 7.35
N HIS A 188 -6.64 -9.14 7.61
CA HIS A 188 -5.27 -9.29 7.14
C HIS A 188 -5.20 -10.23 5.94
N VAL A 189 -4.48 -9.77 4.91
CA VAL A 189 -4.27 -10.49 3.65
C VAL A 189 -2.80 -10.47 3.25
N SER A 190 -2.33 -11.53 2.57
CA SER A 190 -0.96 -11.60 2.06
C SER A 190 -0.87 -10.90 0.71
N PHE A 191 0.11 -10.01 0.56
CA PHE A 191 0.42 -9.35 -0.70
C PHE A 191 0.84 -10.39 -1.76
N GLU A 192 1.69 -11.34 -1.39
CA GLU A 192 2.21 -12.39 -2.25
C GLU A 192 1.07 -13.22 -2.83
N ARG A 193 0.12 -13.63 -1.98
CA ARG A 193 -1.05 -14.39 -2.41
C ARG A 193 -2.05 -13.56 -3.23
N LEU A 194 -2.16 -12.25 -2.99
CA LEU A 194 -3.01 -11.37 -3.82
C LEU A 194 -2.49 -11.23 -5.25
N PHE A 195 -1.18 -11.30 -5.42
CA PHE A 195 -0.50 -11.11 -6.71
C PHE A 195 0.25 -12.36 -7.18
N SER A 196 -0.08 -13.52 -6.62
CA SER A 196 0.51 -14.79 -7.00
C SER A 196 0.23 -15.08 -8.48
N ILE A 197 1.08 -15.85 -9.13
CA ILE A 197 0.93 -16.23 -10.55
C ILE A 197 -0.05 -17.40 -10.71
N ASP A 198 -0.32 -18.14 -9.63
CA ASP A 198 -1.26 -19.25 -9.64
C ASP A 198 -2.73 -18.79 -9.80
N GLU A 199 -3.59 -19.78 -10.03
CA GLU A 199 -5.05 -19.62 -10.12
C GLU A 199 -5.69 -19.37 -8.73
N ASP A 200 -4.88 -19.15 -7.67
CA ASP A 200 -5.40 -18.92 -6.32
C ASP A 200 -6.07 -17.54 -6.23
N THR A 201 -7.39 -17.58 -6.07
CA THR A 201 -8.24 -16.39 -5.89
C THR A 201 -8.68 -16.21 -4.44
N THR A 202 -8.15 -17.03 -3.52
CA THR A 202 -8.62 -17.14 -2.13
C THR A 202 -8.49 -15.83 -1.36
N GLU A 203 -7.36 -15.13 -1.46
CA GLU A 203 -7.19 -13.86 -0.74
C GLU A 203 -8.16 -12.78 -1.23
N TRP A 204 -8.41 -12.72 -2.53
CA TRP A 204 -9.40 -11.79 -3.08
C TRP A 204 -10.82 -12.13 -2.63
N LYS A 205 -11.19 -13.42 -2.63
CA LYS A 205 -12.49 -13.87 -2.11
C LYS A 205 -12.65 -13.51 -0.63
N ARG A 206 -11.63 -13.74 0.20
CA ARG A 206 -11.61 -13.32 1.61
C ARG A 206 -11.87 -11.82 1.78
N ILE A 207 -11.29 -10.97 0.92
CA ILE A 207 -11.55 -9.52 0.93
C ILE A 207 -13.02 -9.24 0.61
N PHE A 208 -13.56 -9.82 -0.47
CA PHE A 208 -14.94 -9.56 -0.89
C PHE A 208 -15.96 -10.04 0.14
N ASP A 209 -15.77 -11.23 0.69
CA ASP A 209 -16.59 -11.77 1.77
C ASP A 209 -16.55 -10.87 3.00
N TYR A 210 -15.36 -10.44 3.39
CA TYR A 210 -15.18 -9.53 4.52
C TYR A 210 -15.85 -8.17 4.29
N LEU A 211 -15.74 -7.61 3.08
CA LEU A 211 -16.39 -6.34 2.74
C LEU A 211 -17.90 -6.49 2.62
N GLY A 212 -18.39 -7.68 2.25
CA GLY A 212 -19.81 -7.95 1.97
C GLY A 212 -20.24 -7.48 0.58
N VAL A 213 -19.29 -7.20 -0.30
CA VAL A 213 -19.51 -6.72 -1.66
C VAL A 213 -18.45 -7.30 -2.58
N GLY A 214 -18.82 -7.65 -3.81
CA GLY A 214 -17.91 -8.21 -4.80
C GLY A 214 -18.50 -9.42 -5.53
N PRO A 215 -17.80 -9.95 -6.55
CA PRO A 215 -18.24 -11.12 -7.30
C PRO A 215 -18.13 -12.40 -6.45
N ARG A 216 -19.18 -13.23 -6.48
CA ARG A 216 -19.17 -14.56 -5.83
C ARG A 216 -18.32 -15.59 -6.60
N HIS A 217 -18.28 -15.45 -7.93
CA HIS A 217 -17.52 -16.32 -8.82
C HIS A 217 -16.31 -15.57 -9.38
N LEU A 218 -15.33 -15.32 -8.53
CA LEU A 218 -14.08 -14.68 -8.93
C LEU A 218 -13.14 -15.70 -9.58
N THR A 219 -12.68 -15.39 -10.80
CA THR A 219 -11.65 -16.14 -11.53
C THR A 219 -10.36 -15.32 -11.63
N ARG A 220 -9.24 -15.99 -11.95
CA ARG A 220 -7.95 -15.31 -12.14
C ARG A 220 -7.99 -14.25 -13.24
N LYS A 221 -8.60 -14.61 -14.38
CA LYS A 221 -8.81 -13.70 -15.51
C LYS A 221 -9.49 -12.40 -15.07
N ASN A 222 -10.46 -12.46 -14.16
CA ASN A 222 -11.12 -11.25 -13.66
C ASN A 222 -10.15 -10.31 -12.91
N ILE A 223 -9.19 -10.86 -12.16
CA ILE A 223 -8.18 -10.08 -11.43
C ILE A 223 -7.18 -9.45 -12.41
N GLU A 224 -6.77 -10.21 -13.43
CA GLU A 224 -5.84 -9.72 -14.45
C GLU A 224 -6.45 -8.64 -15.33
N ASP A 225 -7.72 -8.79 -15.70
CA ASP A 225 -8.48 -7.81 -16.48
C ASP A 225 -8.73 -6.51 -15.69
N ALA A 226 -8.70 -6.56 -14.36
CA ALA A 226 -8.77 -5.36 -13.51
C ALA A 226 -7.52 -4.45 -13.62
N GLY A 227 -6.48 -4.89 -14.34
CA GLY A 227 -5.36 -4.03 -14.73
C GLY A 227 -4.21 -3.98 -13.72
N HIS A 228 -4.05 -5.03 -12.93
CA HIS A 228 -2.89 -5.21 -12.07
C HIS A 228 -1.76 -5.93 -12.83
N ALA A 229 -0.70 -5.21 -13.16
CA ALA A 229 0.55 -5.85 -13.58
C ALA A 229 1.37 -6.20 -12.33
N ALA A 230 1.66 -7.48 -12.13
CA ALA A 230 2.69 -7.88 -11.18
C ALA A 230 4.05 -7.46 -11.75
N THR A 231 4.72 -6.53 -11.08
CA THR A 231 6.05 -6.03 -11.51
C THR A 231 7.20 -6.58 -10.66
N SER A 232 6.92 -7.48 -9.70
CA SER A 232 7.93 -8.11 -8.86
C SER A 232 8.41 -9.44 -9.43
N ILE A 233 9.72 -9.67 -9.38
CA ILE A 233 10.33 -10.99 -9.60
C ILE A 233 10.08 -11.80 -8.32
N PRO A 234 9.49 -13.01 -8.41
CA PRO A 234 9.06 -13.75 -7.22
C PRO A 234 10.19 -14.42 -6.45
N LEU A 235 11.37 -14.61 -7.06
CA LEU A 235 12.47 -15.37 -6.45
C LEU A 235 13.58 -14.45 -5.96
N HIS A 236 13.94 -14.59 -4.67
CA HIS A 236 15.00 -13.79 -4.05
C HIS A 236 16.38 -14.05 -4.62
N ASN A 237 16.69 -15.28 -5.02
CA ASN A 237 17.98 -15.63 -5.62
C ASN A 237 18.20 -14.98 -7.00
N LEU A 238 17.12 -14.65 -7.72
CA LEU A 238 17.20 -13.89 -8.98
C LEU A 238 17.25 -12.38 -8.69
N THR A 239 16.48 -11.93 -7.72
CA THR A 239 16.36 -10.52 -7.35
C THR A 239 17.64 -9.98 -6.71
N LEU A 240 18.31 -10.78 -5.87
CA LEU A 240 19.48 -10.37 -5.08
C LEU A 240 20.79 -10.84 -5.69
N GLY A 241 21.67 -9.89 -6.02
CA GLY A 241 23.03 -10.17 -6.51
C GLY A 241 23.93 -10.79 -5.44
N ASN A 242 23.68 -10.48 -4.16
CA ASN A 242 24.40 -11.06 -3.01
C ASN A 242 23.50 -11.99 -2.18
N TYR A 243 22.64 -12.78 -2.83
CA TYR A 243 21.68 -13.68 -2.17
C TYR A 243 22.33 -14.58 -1.10
N HIS A 244 23.50 -15.16 -1.35
CA HIS A 244 24.16 -16.05 -0.39
C HIS A 244 24.56 -15.33 0.91
N GLU A 245 25.00 -14.08 0.83
CA GLU A 245 25.34 -13.26 2.00
C GLU A 245 24.09 -12.85 2.78
N VAL A 246 23.02 -12.49 2.06
CA VAL A 246 21.72 -12.19 2.70
C VAL A 246 21.19 -13.44 3.41
N ARG A 247 21.22 -14.59 2.73
CA ARG A 247 20.82 -15.89 3.29
C ARG A 247 21.62 -16.25 4.53
N SER A 248 22.94 -16.09 4.52
CA SER A 248 23.77 -16.43 5.67
C SER A 248 23.50 -15.56 6.89
N VAL A 249 23.08 -14.30 6.70
CA VAL A 249 22.66 -13.42 7.79
C VAL A 249 21.28 -13.78 8.34
N LEU A 250 20.38 -14.30 7.52
CA LEU A 250 19.01 -14.62 7.94
C LEU A 250 18.84 -16.01 8.54
N ILE A 251 19.64 -17.00 8.12
CA ILE A 251 19.60 -18.35 8.69
C ILE A 251 19.90 -18.33 10.19
N GLY A 252 19.07 -19.02 10.98
CA GLY A 252 19.17 -19.06 12.43
C GLY A 252 18.65 -17.80 13.13
N SER A 253 18.16 -16.80 12.39
CA SER A 253 17.50 -15.61 12.94
C SER A 253 15.97 -15.77 12.96
N GLU A 254 15.27 -14.89 13.67
CA GLU A 254 13.79 -14.82 13.64
C GLU A 254 13.23 -14.51 12.23
N PHE A 255 14.07 -14.02 11.32
CA PHE A 255 13.71 -13.63 9.96
C PHE A 255 14.07 -14.69 8.91
N GLU A 256 14.50 -15.89 9.30
CA GLU A 256 14.82 -16.98 8.35
C GLU A 256 13.63 -17.31 7.44
N HIS A 257 12.41 -17.29 7.98
CA HIS A 257 11.16 -17.53 7.25
C HIS A 257 10.91 -16.53 6.10
N LEU A 258 11.69 -15.45 6.01
CA LEU A 258 11.60 -14.50 4.91
C LEU A 258 12.32 -14.99 3.64
N LEU A 259 13.13 -16.05 3.70
CA LEU A 259 13.77 -16.69 2.55
C LEU A 259 12.78 -17.67 1.91
N HIS A 260 12.13 -17.28 0.82
CA HIS A 260 11.17 -18.11 0.07
C HIS A 260 11.54 -18.14 -1.42
#